data_AF-A0A4Q4UAT9-F1
#
_entry.id   AF-A0A4Q4UAT9-F1
#
_cell.length_a   1.000
_cell.length_b   1.000
_cell.length_c   1.000
_cell.angle_alpha   90.00
_cell.angle_beta   90.00
_cell.angle_gamma   90.00
#
_symmetry.space_group_name_H-M   'P 1'
#
loop_
_entity.id
_entity.type
_entity.pdbx_description
1 polymer ?
#
loop_
_entity_poly.entity_id
_entity_poly.type
_entity_poly.pdbx_seq_one_letter_code
_entity_poly.pdbx_strand_id
1 'polypeptide(L)'
;MEPSNPFRVDGLVAVVAGGGTGIGFMIAKALAGAGAKKVYILGRRQSALETAASVVDVVSKDTGFINLLIANSGIYGPSKSFTANDSVQDLRKRLLEEVSMESFTETFHVNVTGAYFTLLAFLELLDAGNTKALEDGYGVPAKPGGKVPTI
;
A
#
# COMPACT_ATOMS: atom_id res chain seq x y z
N MET A 1 10.43 -16.99 29.42
CA MET A 1 9.97 -17.05 28.02
C MET A 1 9.26 -15.74 27.76
N GLU A 2 9.73 -14.93 26.81
CA GLU A 2 8.92 -13.81 26.33
C GLU A 2 7.60 -14.37 25.79
N PRO A 3 6.44 -13.78 26.14
CA PRO A 3 5.18 -14.18 25.53
C PRO A 3 5.27 -13.99 24.02
N SER A 4 4.81 -14.99 23.26
CA SER A 4 4.76 -14.91 21.80
C SER A 4 4.01 -13.65 21.37
N ASN A 5 4.68 -12.74 20.67
CA ASN A 5 4.06 -11.54 20.12
C ASN A 5 2.83 -11.96 19.28
N PRO A 6 1.60 -11.57 19.65
CA PRO A 6 0.39 -12.02 18.94
C PRO A 6 0.27 -11.47 17.52
N PHE A 7 1.15 -10.54 17.12
CA PHE A 7 1.16 -9.88 15.82
C PHE A 7 2.23 -10.42 14.87
N ARG A 8 2.72 -11.65 15.09
CA ARG A 8 3.72 -12.27 14.20
C ARG A 8 3.15 -12.50 12.81
N VAL A 9 3.97 -12.23 11.80
CA VAL A 9 3.63 -12.42 10.38
C VAL A 9 4.68 -13.28 9.66
N ASP A 10 5.15 -14.32 10.35
CA ASP A 10 6.19 -15.21 9.85
C ASP A 10 5.84 -15.82 8.49
N GLY A 11 6.73 -15.67 7.51
CA GLY A 11 6.50 -16.15 6.15
C GLY A 11 5.85 -15.13 5.20
N LEU A 12 5.30 -14.02 5.72
CA LEU A 12 4.65 -12.98 4.92
C LEU A 12 5.66 -12.31 3.95
N VAL A 13 5.28 -12.20 2.68
CA VAL A 13 5.96 -11.36 1.69
C VAL A 13 5.07 -10.17 1.37
N ALA A 14 5.54 -8.95 1.60
CA ALA A 14 4.75 -7.73 1.44
C ALA A 14 5.43 -6.68 0.55
N VAL A 15 4.62 -5.89 -0.15
CA VAL A 15 5.06 -4.69 -0.88
C VAL A 15 4.39 -3.47 -0.26
N VAL A 16 5.17 -2.43 0.05
CA VAL A 16 4.69 -1.16 0.58
C VAL A 16 5.03 -0.02 -0.37
N ALA A 17 4.02 0.45 -1.11
CA ALA A 17 4.11 1.66 -1.92
C ALA A 17 4.15 2.91 -1.02
N GLY A 18 4.99 3.87 -1.37
CA GLY A 18 5.25 5.03 -0.50
C GLY A 18 5.99 4.67 0.80
N GLY A 19 6.67 3.53 0.85
CA GLY A 19 7.33 3.01 2.05
C GLY A 19 8.65 3.69 2.44
N GLY A 20 9.11 4.70 1.69
CA GLY A 20 10.41 5.35 1.94
C GLY A 20 10.44 6.27 3.16
N THR A 21 9.29 6.79 3.60
CA THR A 21 9.17 7.75 4.72
C THR A 21 7.82 7.62 5.44
N GLY A 22 7.67 8.25 6.60
CA GLY A 22 6.38 8.45 7.27
C GLY A 22 5.64 7.14 7.58
N ILE A 23 4.33 7.12 7.33
CA ILE A 23 3.44 5.98 7.63
C ILE A 23 3.91 4.72 6.91
N GLY A 24 4.19 4.80 5.61
CA GLY A 24 4.63 3.63 4.82
C GLY A 24 5.93 3.03 5.35
N PHE A 25 6.90 3.85 5.75
CA PHE A 25 8.14 3.37 6.35
C PHE A 25 7.90 2.68 7.70
N MET A 26 7.03 3.25 8.53
CA MET A 26 6.69 2.64 9.83
C MET A 26 5.95 1.32 9.65
N ILE A 27 5.07 1.20 8.65
CA ILE A 27 4.42 -0.06 8.30
C ILE A 27 5.47 -1.09 7.84
N ALA A 28 6.36 -0.72 6.93
CA ALA A 28 7.40 -1.62 6.45
C ALA A 28 8.30 -2.12 7.59
N LYS A 29 8.70 -1.22 8.49
CA LYS A 29 9.49 -1.55 9.68
C LYS A 29 8.72 -2.46 10.65
N ALA A 30 7.43 -2.20 10.86
CA ALA A 30 6.59 -3.02 11.74
C ALA A 30 6.44 -4.44 11.20
N LEU A 31 6.17 -4.61 9.90
CA LEU A 31 6.08 -5.92 9.25
C LEU A 31 7.41 -6.68 9.37
N ALA A 32 8.53 -6.02 9.08
CA ALA A 32 9.85 -6.64 9.24
C ALA A 32 10.13 -7.04 10.69
N GLY A 33 9.83 -6.17 11.66
CA GLY A 33 9.99 -6.47 13.10
C GLY A 33 9.06 -7.57 13.61
N ALA A 34 7.92 -7.77 12.95
CA ALA A 34 6.95 -8.82 13.24
C ALA A 34 7.28 -10.17 12.57
N GLY A 35 8.41 -10.29 11.87
CA GLY A 35 8.88 -11.57 11.31
C GLY A 35 8.50 -11.80 9.84
N ALA A 36 8.02 -10.77 9.12
CA ALA A 36 7.77 -10.90 7.69
C ALA A 36 9.02 -11.44 6.98
N LYS A 37 8.84 -12.44 6.11
CA LYS A 37 9.93 -13.06 5.34
C LYS A 37 10.64 -12.03 4.48
N LYS A 38 9.87 -11.11 3.87
CA LYS A 38 10.41 -10.04 3.04
C LYS A 38 9.44 -8.87 2.92
N VAL A 39 9.96 -7.65 2.94
CA VAL A 39 9.19 -6.43 2.73
C VAL A 39 9.89 -5.60 1.65
N TYR A 40 9.23 -5.43 0.51
CA TYR A 40 9.68 -4.56 -0.58
C TYR A 40 9.10 -3.17 -0.39
N ILE A 41 9.91 -2.14 -0.64
CA ILE A 41 9.48 -0.74 -0.58
C ILE A 41 9.48 -0.17 -1.98
N LEU A 42 8.33 0.35 -2.41
CA LEU A 42 8.16 1.05 -3.68
C LEU A 42 8.19 2.56 -3.44
N GLY A 43 9.12 3.25 -4.10
CA GLY A 43 9.28 4.71 -4.03
C GLY A 43 8.34 5.47 -4.96
N ARG A 44 8.36 6.81 -4.91
CA ARG A 44 7.51 7.70 -5.73
C ARG A 44 8.25 8.51 -6.80
N ARG A 45 9.54 8.25 -7.04
CA ARG A 45 10.41 9.15 -7.86
C ARG A 45 10.23 9.02 -9.38
N GLN A 46 9.40 8.09 -9.84
CA GLN A 46 9.00 7.89 -11.23
C GLN A 46 7.47 7.84 -11.29
N SER A 47 6.88 7.82 -12.48
CA SER A 47 5.43 7.56 -12.63
C SER A 47 5.05 6.28 -11.86
N ALA A 48 3.88 6.29 -11.21
CA ALA A 48 3.47 5.18 -10.34
C ALA A 48 3.44 3.84 -11.08
N LEU A 49 3.06 3.87 -12.36
CA LEU A 49 2.99 2.72 -13.27
C LEU A 49 4.38 2.15 -13.61
N GLU A 50 5.33 3.00 -14.02
CA GLU A 50 6.70 2.54 -14.33
C GLU A 50 7.39 1.96 -13.10
N THR A 51 7.18 2.60 -11.94
CA THR A 51 7.72 2.10 -10.68
C THR A 51 7.10 0.76 -10.31
N ALA A 52 5.77 0.62 -10.44
CA ALA A 52 5.06 -0.62 -10.14
C ALA A 52 5.55 -1.77 -11.02
N ALA A 53 5.65 -1.57 -12.34
CA ALA A 53 6.15 -2.59 -13.26
C ALA A 53 7.58 -3.05 -12.91
N SER A 54 8.47 -2.11 -12.60
CA SER A 54 9.85 -2.46 -12.20
C SER A 54 9.90 -3.30 -10.92
N VAL A 55 9.05 -3.00 -9.94
CA VAL A 55 9.01 -3.77 -8.69
C VAL A 55 8.33 -5.11 -8.91
N VAL A 56 7.31 -5.21 -9.75
CA VAL A 56 6.73 -6.49 -10.17
C VAL A 56 7.81 -7.39 -10.75
N ASP A 57 8.64 -6.90 -11.69
CA ASP A 57 9.73 -7.69 -12.27
C ASP A 57 10.75 -8.17 -11.22
N VAL A 58 11.10 -7.31 -10.27
CA VAL A 58 12.01 -7.65 -9.17
C VAL A 58 11.40 -8.75 -8.31
N VAL A 59 10.15 -8.56 -7.87
CA VAL A 59 9.44 -9.51 -7.00
C VAL A 59 9.23 -10.85 -7.71
N SER A 60 8.84 -10.83 -8.98
CA SER A 60 8.65 -12.03 -9.81
C SER A 60 9.91 -12.89 -9.89
N LYS A 61 11.08 -12.27 -10.04
CA LYS A 61 12.38 -12.98 -10.10
C LYS A 61 12.88 -13.45 -8.74
N ASP A 62 12.51 -12.74 -7.68
CA ASP A 62 13.05 -12.93 -6.34
C ASP A 62 12.21 -13.92 -5.51
N THR A 63 10.93 -13.59 -5.29
CA THR A 63 10.01 -14.42 -4.50
C THR A 63 8.93 -15.08 -5.36
N GLY A 64 8.58 -14.52 -6.51
CA GLY A 64 7.53 -15.04 -7.41
C GLY A 64 6.09 -14.81 -6.93
N PHE A 65 5.90 -14.21 -5.75
CA PHE A 65 4.59 -13.89 -5.18
C PHE A 65 4.68 -12.80 -4.11
N ILE A 66 3.53 -12.25 -3.75
CA ILE A 66 3.31 -11.44 -2.53
C ILE A 66 2.01 -11.84 -1.84
N ASN A 67 1.95 -11.67 -0.53
CA ASN A 67 0.73 -11.90 0.26
C ASN A 67 -0.02 -10.59 0.55
N LEU A 68 0.70 -9.46 0.62
CA LEU A 68 0.17 -8.17 1.01
C LEU A 68 0.73 -7.05 0.14
N LEU A 69 -0.16 -6.24 -0.43
CA LEU A 69 0.17 -4.99 -1.08
C LEU A 69 -0.43 -3.82 -0.29
N ILE A 70 0.39 -2.82 0.01
CA ILE A 70 -0.03 -1.59 0.68
C ILE A 70 0.17 -0.42 -0.28
N ALA A 71 -0.92 0.06 -0.88
CA ALA A 71 -0.92 1.16 -1.85
C ALA A 71 -0.85 2.54 -1.19
N ASN A 72 0.18 2.82 -0.37
CA ASN A 72 0.31 4.03 0.45
C ASN A 72 1.08 5.18 -0.27
N SER A 73 0.99 5.30 -1.59
CA SER A 73 1.71 6.36 -2.35
C SER A 73 0.98 7.71 -2.42
N GLY A 74 -0.13 7.87 -1.69
CA GLY A 74 -1.02 9.03 -1.80
C GLY A 74 -0.39 10.38 -1.47
N ILE A 75 -1.04 11.44 -1.94
CA ILE A 75 -0.70 12.85 -1.68
C ILE A 75 -1.86 13.56 -0.99
N TYR A 76 -1.53 14.65 -0.30
CA TYR A 76 -2.53 15.54 0.25
C TYR A 76 -3.18 16.34 -0.87
N GLY A 77 -4.48 16.61 -0.70
CA GLY A 77 -5.20 17.53 -1.57
C GLY A 77 -4.71 18.97 -1.45
N PRO A 78 -5.22 19.86 -2.30
CA PRO A 78 -4.93 21.28 -2.23
C PRO A 78 -5.16 21.81 -0.81
N SER A 79 -4.08 22.18 -0.12
CA SER A 79 -4.14 22.59 1.28
C SER A 79 -4.44 24.08 1.37
N LYS A 80 -5.52 24.45 2.06
CA LYS A 80 -5.82 25.83 2.40
C LYS A 80 -6.12 25.94 3.89
N SER A 81 -5.37 26.80 4.58
CA SER A 81 -5.56 27.04 6.01
C SER A 81 -6.82 27.85 6.26
N PHE A 82 -7.43 27.63 7.43
CA PHE A 82 -8.49 28.45 7.99
C PHE A 82 -8.15 28.79 9.43
N THR A 83 -8.70 29.89 9.91
CA THR A 83 -8.51 30.37 11.28
C THR A 83 -9.85 30.48 11.99
N ALA A 84 -9.85 30.53 13.33
CA ALA A 84 -11.07 30.69 14.12
C ALA A 84 -11.84 31.99 13.83
N ASN A 85 -11.20 32.96 13.17
CA ASN A 85 -11.79 34.25 12.81
C ASN A 85 -12.39 34.27 11.39
N ASP A 86 -12.18 33.22 10.58
CA ASP A 86 -12.73 33.18 9.22
C ASP A 86 -14.26 32.97 9.27
N SER A 87 -15.00 33.79 8.50
CA SER A 87 -16.41 33.51 8.27
C SER A 87 -16.59 32.35 7.28
N VAL A 88 -17.80 31.76 7.24
CA VAL A 88 -18.14 30.74 6.23
C VAL A 88 -18.02 31.31 4.81
N GLN A 89 -18.28 32.61 4.63
CA GLN A 89 -18.15 33.31 3.35
C GLN A 89 -16.67 33.40 2.92
N ASP A 90 -15.76 33.68 3.85
CA ASP A 90 -14.32 33.71 3.59
C ASP A 90 -13.81 32.33 3.18
N LEU A 91 -14.26 31.29 3.90
CA LEU A 91 -13.93 29.90 3.58
C LEU A 91 -14.45 29.51 2.18
N ARG A 92 -15.73 29.79 1.89
CA ARG A 92 -16.34 29.52 0.59
C ARG A 92 -15.54 30.18 -0.53
N LYS A 93 -15.24 31.47 -0.39
CA LYS A 93 -14.49 32.25 -1.39
C LYS A 93 -13.13 31.62 -1.66
N ARG A 94 -12.36 31.34 -0.61
CA ARG A 94 -11.03 30.75 -0.68
C ARG A 94 -11.05 29.38 -1.38
N LEU A 95 -11.99 28.52 -1.00
CA LEU A 95 -12.11 27.18 -1.59
C LEU A 95 -12.55 27.24 -3.07
N LEU A 96 -13.46 28.14 -3.44
CA LEU A 96 -13.94 28.25 -4.83
C LEU A 96 -12.94 28.94 -5.76
N GLU A 97 -12.24 29.97 -5.27
CA GLU A 97 -11.37 30.79 -6.11
C GLU A 97 -9.94 30.28 -6.17
N GLU A 98 -9.44 29.64 -5.11
CA GLU A 98 -8.02 29.28 -5.00
C GLU A 98 -7.71 27.79 -5.13
N VAL A 99 -8.74 26.93 -5.18
CA VAL A 99 -8.56 25.50 -5.46
C VAL A 99 -8.89 25.26 -6.93
N SER A 100 -7.88 25.00 -7.74
CA SER A 100 -8.10 24.67 -9.15
C SER A 100 -8.67 23.26 -9.28
N MET A 101 -9.57 23.07 -10.25
CA MET A 101 -10.09 21.74 -10.58
C MET A 101 -8.96 20.76 -10.96
N GLU A 102 -7.88 21.26 -11.57
CA GLU A 102 -6.69 20.48 -11.90
C GLU A 102 -5.99 19.95 -10.65
N SER A 103 -5.69 20.82 -9.68
CA SER A 103 -5.01 20.41 -8.43
C SER A 103 -5.85 19.43 -7.60
N PHE A 104 -7.17 19.61 -7.62
CA PHE A 104 -8.11 18.69 -7.02
C PHE A 104 -8.11 17.34 -7.74
N THR A 105 -8.25 17.35 -9.07
CA THR A 105 -8.25 16.14 -9.90
C THR A 105 -6.94 15.37 -9.81
N GLU A 106 -5.79 16.05 -9.73
CA GLU A 106 -4.48 15.42 -9.58
C GLU A 106 -4.40 14.59 -8.28
N THR A 107 -5.02 15.08 -7.21
CA THR A 107 -5.10 14.32 -5.95
C THR A 107 -5.86 13.01 -6.14
N PHE A 108 -6.96 13.03 -6.89
CA PHE A 108 -7.71 11.82 -7.23
C PHE A 108 -6.94 10.93 -8.21
N HIS A 109 -6.22 11.52 -9.16
CA HIS A 109 -5.39 10.80 -10.09
C HIS A 109 -4.34 9.96 -9.35
N VAL A 110 -3.66 10.53 -8.36
CA VAL A 110 -2.69 9.79 -7.55
C VAL A 110 -3.36 8.83 -6.58
N ASN A 111 -4.33 9.31 -5.78
CA ASN A 111 -4.87 8.55 -4.64
C ASN A 111 -5.88 7.47 -5.03
N VAL A 112 -6.53 7.62 -6.18
CA VAL A 112 -7.56 6.69 -6.66
C VAL A 112 -7.06 5.94 -7.89
N THR A 113 -6.76 6.65 -8.98
CA THR A 113 -6.32 6.00 -10.23
C THR A 113 -4.98 5.30 -10.05
N GLY A 114 -4.00 5.97 -9.44
CA GLY A 114 -2.69 5.39 -9.14
C GLY A 114 -2.77 4.16 -8.24
N ALA A 115 -3.58 4.21 -7.18
CA ALA A 115 -3.80 3.07 -6.29
C ALA A 115 -4.43 1.88 -7.02
N TYR A 116 -5.46 2.14 -7.85
CA TYR A 116 -6.12 1.12 -8.65
C TYR A 116 -5.16 0.41 -9.62
N PHE A 117 -4.39 1.16 -10.40
CA PHE A 117 -3.45 0.55 -11.34
C PHE A 117 -2.26 -0.12 -10.65
N THR A 118 -1.84 0.37 -9.48
CA THR A 118 -0.86 -0.33 -8.65
C THR A 118 -1.39 -1.69 -8.24
N LEU A 119 -2.65 -1.80 -7.79
CA LEU A 119 -3.26 -3.09 -7.48
C LEU A 119 -3.25 -4.02 -8.69
N LEU A 120 -3.67 -3.54 -9.86
CA LEU A 120 -3.72 -4.34 -11.08
C LEU A 120 -2.34 -4.87 -11.47
N ALA A 121 -1.29 -4.05 -11.34
CA ALA A 121 0.08 -4.47 -11.69
C ALA A 121 0.56 -5.67 -10.85
N PHE A 122 0.11 -5.78 -9.60
CA PHE A 122 0.50 -6.86 -8.69
C PHE A 122 -0.52 -8.00 -8.60
N LEU A 123 -1.61 -7.96 -9.37
CA LEU A 123 -2.72 -8.90 -9.22
C LEU A 123 -2.28 -10.35 -9.42
N GLU A 124 -1.43 -10.63 -10.40
CA GLU A 124 -0.90 -11.98 -10.65
C GLU A 124 0.02 -12.45 -9.52
N LEU A 125 0.83 -11.57 -8.94
CA LEU A 125 1.68 -11.89 -7.79
C LEU A 125 0.90 -12.13 -6.50
N LEU A 126 -0.24 -11.43 -6.34
CA LEU A 126 -1.18 -11.65 -5.24
C LEU A 126 -1.90 -13.00 -5.40
N ASP A 127 -2.31 -13.36 -6.61
CA ASP A 127 -2.92 -14.66 -6.89
C ASP A 127 -1.93 -15.82 -6.68
N ALA A 128 -0.68 -15.64 -7.12
CA ALA A 128 0.41 -16.57 -6.80
C ALA A 128 0.61 -16.71 -5.28
N GLY A 129 0.44 -15.63 -4.52
CA GLY A 129 0.49 -15.63 -3.05
C GLY A 129 -0.64 -16.45 -2.43
N ASN A 130 -1.86 -16.33 -2.96
CA ASN A 130 -3.00 -17.15 -2.54
C ASN A 130 -2.75 -18.64 -2.84
N THR A 131 -2.23 -18.96 -4.02
CA THR A 131 -1.88 -20.34 -4.38
C THR A 131 -0.84 -20.92 -3.43
N LYS A 132 0.20 -20.13 -3.10
CA LYS A 132 1.22 -20.54 -2.12
C LYS A 132 0.66 -20.74 -0.72
N ALA A 133 -0.30 -19.92 -0.30
CA ALA A 133 -0.96 -20.10 0.99
C ALA A 133 -1.73 -21.44 1.07
N LEU A 134 -2.31 -21.93 -0.02
CA LEU A 134 -3.01 -23.22 -0.04
C LEU A 134 -2.08 -24.44 0.08
N GLU A 135 -0.80 -24.28 -0.27
CA GLU A 135 0.21 -25.34 -0.15
C GLU A 135 0.71 -25.44 1.30
N ASP A 136 1.45 -24.42 1.75
CA ASP A 136 2.06 -24.35 3.09
C ASP A 136 2.51 -22.93 3.49
N GLY A 137 2.10 -21.91 2.73
CA GLY A 137 2.57 -20.53 2.90
C GLY A 137 1.89 -19.74 4.03
N TYR A 138 2.25 -18.45 4.14
CA TYR A 138 1.54 -17.53 5.02
C TYR A 138 0.05 -17.48 4.64
N GLY A 139 -0.82 -17.70 5.61
CA GLY A 139 -2.27 -17.75 5.41
C GLY A 139 -2.83 -19.12 5.03
N VAL A 140 -2.20 -20.22 5.45
CA VAL A 140 -2.75 -21.57 5.29
C VAL A 140 -4.21 -21.66 5.73
N PRO A 141 -5.08 -22.39 4.98
CA PRO A 141 -6.47 -22.60 5.35
C PRO A 141 -6.65 -23.12 6.78
N ALA A 142 -7.59 -22.55 7.53
CA ALA A 142 -7.86 -22.92 8.92
C ALA A 142 -8.37 -24.36 9.07
N LYS A 143 -8.90 -24.94 8.00
CA LYS A 143 -9.33 -26.34 7.94
C LYS A 143 -8.49 -27.09 6.90
N PRO A 144 -7.99 -28.29 7.21
CA PRO A 144 -7.34 -29.15 6.23
C PRO A 144 -8.21 -29.35 4.99
N GLY A 145 -7.63 -29.14 3.80
CA GLY A 145 -8.35 -29.22 2.53
C GLY A 145 -9.21 -28.00 2.18
N GLY A 146 -9.13 -26.91 2.96
CA GLY A 146 -9.77 -25.65 2.60
C GLY A 146 -9.20 -25.06 1.30
N LYS A 147 -10.07 -24.40 0.51
CA LYS A 147 -9.69 -23.78 -0.77
C LYS A 147 -9.52 -22.26 -0.68
N VAL A 148 -9.57 -21.72 0.54
CA VAL A 148 -9.54 -20.28 0.81
C VAL A 148 -8.44 -20.02 1.83
N PRO A 149 -7.45 -19.18 1.50
CA PRO A 149 -6.43 -18.74 2.46
C PRO A 149 -7.05 -18.09 3.69
N THR A 150 -6.43 -18.31 4.85
CA THR A 150 -6.77 -17.62 6.11
C THR A 150 -5.86 -16.40 6.24
N ILE A 151 -6.24 -15.31 5.60
CA ILE A 151 -5.55 -14.00 5.71
C ILE A 151 -6.40 -13.00 6.50
#